data_AF-A0A6F8TG55-F1
#
_entry.id   AF-A0A6F8TG55-F1
#
_cell.length_a   1.000
_cell.length_b   1.000
_cell.length_c   1.000
_cell.angle_alpha   90.00
_cell.angle_beta   90.00
_cell.angle_gamma   90.00
#
_symmetry.space_group_name_H-M   'P 1'
#
loop_
_entity.id
_entity.type
_entity.pdbx_description
1 polymer ?
#
loop_
_entity_poly.entity_id
_entity_poly.type
_entity_poly.pdbx_seq_one_letter_code
_entity_poly.pdbx_strand_id
1 'polypeptide(L)'
;MSESDPFRKTKSKTQCQIDDNEARAVQRLILDLMGQSEVMDEWMDAIIDRYFRGQSWPEMVREDRSQSDARSDVKCGLAVLHCRYGFIGY
;
A
#
# COMPACT_ATOMS: atom_id res chain seq x y z
N MET A 1 -21.60 9.03 -9.96
CA MET A 1 -21.28 8.38 -8.68
C MET A 1 -20.63 7.06 -9.04
N SER A 2 -19.31 6.96 -8.90
CA SER A 2 -18.57 5.75 -9.24
C SER A 2 -18.91 4.67 -8.22
N GLU A 3 -19.74 3.71 -8.63
CA GLU A 3 -19.87 2.42 -7.95
C GLU A 3 -18.47 1.83 -7.85
N SER A 4 -17.99 1.68 -6.62
CA SER A 4 -16.73 1.01 -6.31
C SER A 4 -16.89 -0.46 -6.72
N ASP A 5 -16.38 -0.77 -7.93
CA ASP A 5 -16.32 -2.11 -8.49
C ASP A 5 -15.79 -3.09 -7.41
N PRO A 6 -16.48 -4.21 -7.12
CA PRO A 6 -16.05 -5.13 -6.08
C PRO A 6 -14.63 -5.59 -6.40
N PHE A 7 -13.70 -5.28 -5.48
CA PHE A 7 -12.28 -5.59 -5.58
C PHE A 7 -12.08 -6.95 -6.24
N ARG A 8 -11.61 -6.94 -7.50
CA ARG A 8 -11.34 -8.15 -8.24
C ARG A 8 -10.15 -8.82 -7.58
N LYS A 9 -10.42 -9.68 -6.59
CA LYS A 9 -9.42 -10.54 -5.98
C LYS A 9 -8.83 -11.38 -7.10
N THR A 10 -7.67 -10.97 -7.60
CA THR A 10 -6.84 -11.85 -8.40
C THR A 10 -6.69 -13.12 -7.57
N LYS A 11 -6.94 -14.30 -8.18
CA LYS A 11 -6.88 -15.58 -7.48
C LYS A 11 -5.42 -15.88 -7.12
N SER A 12 -4.92 -15.18 -6.11
CA SER A 12 -3.71 -15.50 -5.41
C SER A 12 -3.96 -16.85 -4.74
N LYS A 13 -3.13 -17.86 -5.05
CA LYS A 13 -3.07 -19.11 -4.27
C LYS A 13 -2.59 -18.87 -2.84
N THR A 14 -2.16 -17.66 -2.51
CA THR A 14 -1.67 -17.28 -1.19
C THR A 14 -2.85 -16.97 -0.29
N GLN A 15 -3.16 -17.89 0.61
CA GLN A 15 -4.02 -17.65 1.77
C GLN A 15 -3.35 -16.61 2.68
N CYS A 16 -4.13 -15.73 3.31
CA CYS A 16 -3.63 -14.79 4.33
C CYS A 16 -2.87 -15.59 5.40
N GLN A 17 -1.57 -15.34 5.55
CA GLN A 17 -0.70 -16.08 6.47
C GLN A 17 -0.48 -15.35 7.80
N ILE A 18 -1.13 -14.21 7.99
CA ILE A 18 -1.02 -13.42 9.21
C ILE A 18 -2.26 -13.61 10.09
N ASP A 19 -2.07 -13.59 11.41
CA ASP A 19 -3.17 -13.62 12.38
C ASP A 19 -3.80 -12.23 12.59
N ASP A 20 -4.87 -12.16 13.39
CA ASP A 20 -5.59 -10.90 13.65
C ASP A 20 -4.74 -9.86 14.40
N ASN A 21 -3.76 -10.29 15.20
CA ASN A 21 -2.87 -9.39 15.92
C ASN A 21 -1.82 -8.80 15.00
N GLU A 22 -1.25 -9.61 14.11
CA GLU A 22 -0.34 -9.20 13.06
C GLU A 22 -1.04 -8.26 12.06
N ALA A 23 -2.26 -8.59 11.65
CA ALA A 23 -3.07 -7.72 10.81
C ALA A 23 -3.34 -6.37 11.48
N ARG A 24 -3.67 -6.36 12.78
CA ARG A 24 -3.86 -5.13 13.56
C ARG A 24 -2.58 -4.33 13.72
N ALA A 25 -1.43 -5.01 13.91
CA ALA A 25 -0.13 -4.36 13.98
C ALA A 25 0.20 -3.66 12.66
N VAL A 26 0.03 -4.35 11.52
CA VAL A 26 0.21 -3.78 10.19
C VAL A 26 -0.72 -2.60 9.95
N GLN A 27 -2.00 -2.73 10.31
CA GLN A 27 -2.96 -1.63 10.21
C GLN A 27 -2.50 -0.41 11.01
N ARG A 28 -1.96 -0.61 12.22
CA ARG A 28 -1.48 0.49 13.06
C ARG A 28 -0.31 1.24 12.43
N LEU A 29 0.63 0.52 11.80
CA LEU A 29 1.76 1.13 11.08
C LEU A 29 1.28 2.05 9.97
N ILE A 30 0.26 1.63 9.23
CA ILE A 30 -0.32 2.43 8.15
C ILE A 30 -1.02 3.66 8.72
N LEU A 31 -1.90 3.48 9.72
CA LEU A 31 -2.66 4.56 10.32
C LEU A 31 -1.79 5.61 11.04
N ASP A 32 -0.62 5.23 11.54
CA ASP A 32 0.32 6.16 12.16
C ASP A 32 0.99 7.12 11.16
N LEU A 33 1.01 6.75 9.88
CA LEU A 33 1.58 7.54 8.79
C LEU A 33 0.52 8.37 8.06
N MET A 34 -0.72 7.90 8.03
CA MET A 34 -1.82 8.59 7.36
C MET A 34 -2.18 9.92 8.03
N GLY A 35 -2.53 10.93 7.22
CA GLY A 35 -2.97 12.25 7.66
C GLY A 35 -1.85 13.17 8.14
N GLN A 36 -0.58 12.75 7.99
CA GLN A 36 0.59 13.56 8.36
C GLN A 36 1.02 14.50 7.22
N SER A 37 0.82 14.11 5.96
CA SER A 37 1.13 14.89 4.75
C SER A 37 0.47 14.24 3.54
N GLU A 38 0.00 15.05 2.59
CA GLU A 38 -0.57 14.56 1.32
C GLU A 38 0.38 13.61 0.59
N VAL A 39 1.68 13.95 0.56
CA VAL A 39 2.71 13.12 -0.09
C VAL A 39 2.89 11.77 0.62
N MET A 40 2.82 11.75 1.96
CA MET A 40 2.90 10.49 2.70
C MET A 40 1.65 9.64 2.47
N ASP A 41 0.48 10.28 2.40
CA ASP A 41 -0.78 9.59 2.13
C ASP A 41 -0.75 8.92 0.75
N GLU A 42 -0.22 9.59 -0.28
CA GLU A 42 -0.02 9.01 -1.61
C GLU A 42 0.90 7.79 -1.61
N TRP A 43 2.01 7.86 -0.86
CA TRP A 43 2.93 6.72 -0.72
C TRP A 43 2.28 5.54 0.00
N MET A 44 1.48 5.81 1.04
CA MET A 44 0.75 4.77 1.76
C MET A 44 -0.35 4.14 0.90
N ASP A 45 -1.07 4.95 0.13
CA ASP A 45 -2.06 4.46 -0.85
C ASP A 45 -1.40 3.55 -1.89
N ALA A 46 -0.21 3.91 -2.39
CA ALA A 46 0.53 3.07 -3.34
C ALA A 46 0.91 1.70 -2.74
N ILE A 47 1.30 1.66 -1.46
CA ILE A 47 1.57 0.39 -0.75
C ILE A 47 0.29 -0.45 -0.62
N ILE A 48 -0.83 0.18 -0.24
CA ILE A 48 -2.12 -0.48 -0.09
C ILE A 48 -2.57 -1.08 -1.43
N ASP A 49 -2.52 -0.29 -2.49
CA ASP A 49 -2.79 -0.70 -3.87
C ASP A 49 -1.93 -1.92 -4.27
N ARG A 50 -0.62 -1.84 -4.03
CA ARG A 50 0.33 -2.86 -4.48
C ARG A 50 0.25 -4.18 -3.72
N TYR A 51 0.20 -4.12 -2.38
CA TYR A 51 0.38 -5.29 -1.51
C TYR A 51 -0.92 -5.81 -0.90
N PHE A 52 -1.88 -4.93 -0.58
CA PHE A 52 -3.13 -5.33 0.06
C PHE A 52 -4.25 -5.55 -0.95
N ARG A 53 -4.33 -4.68 -1.96
CA ARG A 53 -5.30 -4.81 -3.07
C ARG A 53 -4.78 -5.69 -4.20
N GLY A 54 -3.47 -5.95 -4.23
CA GLY A 54 -2.83 -6.85 -5.20
C GLY A 54 -2.83 -6.31 -6.63
N GLN A 55 -2.91 -4.98 -6.80
CA GLN A 55 -2.86 -4.36 -8.12
C GLN A 55 -1.47 -4.53 -8.74
N SER A 56 -1.46 -4.80 -10.04
CA SER A 56 -0.25 -4.79 -10.84
C SER A 56 0.19 -3.36 -11.18
N TRP A 57 1.45 -3.16 -11.54
CA TRP A 57 1.97 -1.83 -11.89
C TRP A 57 1.16 -1.11 -12.98
N PRO A 58 0.67 -1.77 -14.05
CA PRO A 58 -0.23 -1.13 -15.02
C PRO A 58 -1.58 -0.69 -14.42
N GLU A 59 -2.15 -1.47 -13.50
CA GLU A 59 -3.44 -1.15 -12.85
C GLU A 59 -3.32 0.02 -11.86
N MET A 60 -2.10 0.36 -11.46
CA MET A 60 -1.80 1.50 -10.59
C MET A 60 -1.65 2.83 -11.35
N VAL A 61 -1.68 2.83 -12.69
CA VAL A 61 -1.57 4.07 -13.48
C VAL A 61 -2.85 4.89 -13.36
N ARG A 62 -2.72 6.21 -13.15
CA ARG A 62 -3.80 7.19 -13.11
C ARG A 62 -3.48 8.33 -14.09
N GLU A 63 -4.42 9.25 -14.34
CA GLU A 63 -4.19 10.38 -15.25
C GLU A 63 -3.01 11.27 -14.81
N ASP A 64 -2.81 11.35 -13.49
CA ASP A 64 -1.80 12.15 -12.79
C ASP A 64 -0.60 11.34 -12.27
N ARG A 65 -0.65 10.00 -12.38
CA ARG A 65 0.40 9.09 -11.86
C ARG A 65 0.84 8.09 -12.90
N SER A 66 2.09 8.19 -13.35
CA SER A 66 2.66 7.20 -14.27
C SER A 66 3.03 5.90 -13.55
N GLN A 67 3.34 4.85 -14.33
CA GLN A 67 3.83 3.60 -13.76
C GLN A 67 5.17 3.78 -13.03
N SER A 68 6.01 4.71 -13.50
CA SER A 68 7.30 5.04 -12.86
C SER A 68 7.08 5.71 -11.50
N ASP A 69 6.11 6.61 -11.44
CA ASP A 69 5.73 7.31 -10.21
C ASP A 69 5.18 6.30 -9.20
N ALA A 70 4.25 5.43 -9.61
CA ALA A 70 3.72 4.37 -8.75
C ALA A 70 4.81 3.46 -8.14
N ARG A 71 5.86 3.11 -8.91
CA ARG A 71 7.01 2.35 -8.38
C ARG A 71 7.82 3.15 -7.38
N SER A 72 8.00 4.45 -7.65
CA SER A 72 8.73 5.36 -6.78
C SER A 72 7.98 5.59 -5.48
N ASP A 73 6.66 5.78 -5.53
CA ASP A 73 5.79 5.95 -4.36
C ASP A 73 5.86 4.74 -3.45
N VAL A 74 5.75 3.52 -4.00
CA VAL A 74 5.89 2.28 -3.22
C VAL A 74 7.27 2.23 -2.54
N LYS A 75 8.33 2.59 -3.26
CA LYS A 75 9.69 2.59 -2.71
C LYS A 75 9.84 3.63 -1.59
N CYS A 76 9.32 4.83 -1.78
CA CYS A 76 9.37 5.91 -0.78
C CYS A 76 8.55 5.54 0.46
N GLY A 77 7.34 5.00 0.29
CA GLY A 77 6.50 4.56 1.41
C GLY A 77 7.18 3.47 2.24
N LEU A 78 7.80 2.47 1.59
CA LEU A 78 8.54 1.41 2.30
C LEU A 78 9.75 1.98 3.06
N ALA A 79 10.45 2.95 2.47
CA ALA A 79 11.55 3.64 3.13
C ALA A 79 11.07 4.45 4.35
N VAL A 80 9.92 5.12 4.27
CA VAL A 80 9.32 5.83 5.41
C VAL A 80 8.98 4.87 6.54
N LEU A 81 8.34 3.74 6.22
CA LEU A 81 8.04 2.69 7.18
C LEU A 81 9.31 2.19 7.87
N HIS A 82 10.36 1.87 7.11
CA HIS A 82 11.66 1.46 7.65
C HIS A 82 12.28 2.53 8.56
N CYS A 83 12.28 3.80 8.13
CA CYS A 83 12.86 4.91 8.90
C CYS A 83 12.11 5.15 10.22
N ARG A 84 10.78 5.01 10.23
CA ARG A 84 9.96 5.24 11.44
C ARG A 84 9.93 4.02 12.35
N TYR A 85 10.06 2.83 11.78
CA TYR A 85 9.98 1.55 12.47
C TYR A 85 11.20 0.70 12.10
N GLY A 86 12.31 0.89 12.82
CA GLY A 86 13.59 0.25 12.53
C GLY A 86 13.64 -1.29 12.67
N PHE A 87 12.52 -1.94 13.01
CA PHE A 87 12.37 -3.39 12.98
C PHE A 87 11.93 -3.92 11.61
N ILE A 88 11.47 -3.04 10.70
CA ILE A 88 11.10 -3.41 9.33
C ILE A 88 12.41 -3.48 8.52
N GLY A 89 12.72 -4.65 7.95
CA GLY A 89 13.90 -4.85 7.11
C GLY A 89 13.77 -4.22 5.72
N TYR A 90 14.92 -4.05 5.03
CA TYR A 90 15.01 -3.47 3.69
C TYR A 90 14.91 -4.51 2.57
#